data_AF-A0A645I8M7-F1
#
_entry.id   AF-A0A645I8M7-F1
#
_cell.length_a   1.000
_cell.length_b   1.000
_cell.length_c   1.000
_cell.angle_alpha   90.00
_cell.angle_beta   90.00
_cell.angle_gamma   90.00
#
_symmetry.space_group_name_H-M   'P 1'
#
loop_
_entity.id
_entity.type
_entity.pdbx_description
1 polymer ?
#
loop_
_entity_poly.entity_id
_entity_poly.type
_entity_poly.pdbx_seq_one_letter_code
_entity_poly.pdbx_strand_id
1 'polypeptide(L)' 'MTNIDMNPYIEKAGAIVTEDGGMTSHAAIVGLNLDKPVVVSASKILETVKDGEVVTVDASRGVIYRGSSRVL' A
#
# COMPACT_ATOMS: atom_id res chain seq x y z
N MET A 1 5.34 -8.36 -2.73
CA MET A 1 6.54 -7.60 -3.16
C MET A 1 6.24 -6.92 -4.49
N THR A 2 6.76 -5.71 -4.75
CA THR A 2 6.61 -5.02 -6.05
C THR A 2 7.91 -5.06 -6.85
N ASN A 3 7.84 -4.84 -8.17
CA ASN A 3 8.98 -4.74 -9.08
C ASN A 3 8.87 -3.52 -10.01
N ILE A 4 9.90 -3.27 -10.83
CA ILE A 4 9.98 -2.10 -11.73
C ILE A 4 8.85 -2.10 -12.77
N ASP A 5 8.46 -3.28 -13.24
CA ASP A 5 7.37 -3.43 -14.23
C ASP A 5 6.01 -2.94 -13.70
N MET A 6 5.87 -2.86 -12.37
CA MET A 6 4.67 -2.34 -11.72
C MET A 6 4.61 -0.81 -11.62
N ASN A 7 5.71 -0.09 -11.90
CA ASN A 7 5.77 1.37 -11.80
C ASN A 7 4.60 2.11 -12.48
N PRO A 8 4.20 1.82 -13.74
CA PRO A 8 3.09 2.53 -14.38
C PRO A 8 1.73 2.31 -13.69
N TYR A 9 1.59 1.22 -12.93
CA TYR A 9 0.40 0.95 -12.12
C TYR A 9 0.49 1.63 -10.76
N ILE A 10 1.68 1.63 -10.15
CA ILE A 10 1.96 2.30 -8.89
C ILE A 10 1.71 3.82 -9.01
N GLU A 11 2.11 4.43 -10.12
CA GLU A 11 1.85 5.84 -10.41
C GLU A 11 0.36 6.18 -10.39
N LYS A 12 -0.50 5.26 -10.84
CA LYS A 12 -1.96 5.41 -10.87
C LYS A 12 -2.65 5.02 -9.57
N ALA A 13 -1.98 4.27 -8.70
CA ALA A 13 -2.56 3.76 -7.46
C ALA A 13 -2.73 4.86 -6.39
N GLY A 14 -3.75 4.77 -5.55
CA GLY A 14 -3.95 5.71 -4.42
C GLY A 14 -3.07 5.41 -3.21
N ALA A 15 -2.69 4.14 -3.02
CA ALA A 15 -1.84 3.66 -1.93
C ALA A 15 -1.15 2.36 -2.37
N ILE A 16 -0.06 2.00 -1.71
CA ILE A 16 0.67 0.76 -1.95
C ILE A 16 0.69 -0.06 -0.67
N VAL A 17 0.25 -1.31 -0.75
CA VAL A 17 0.33 -2.25 0.38
C VAL A 17 1.00 -3.53 -0.07
N THR A 18 1.97 -4.02 0.72
CA THR A 18 2.66 -5.28 0.42
C THR A 18 2.72 -6.21 1.63
N GLU A 19 2.52 -7.51 1.41
CA GLU A 19 2.70 -8.55 2.45
C GLU A 19 4.16 -8.73 2.84
N ASP A 20 5.04 -8.60 1.85
CA ASP A 20 6.48 -8.73 2.02
C ASP A 20 7.20 -7.44 1.64
N GLY A 21 8.27 -7.16 2.37
CA GLY A 21 9.15 -6.02 2.14
C GLY A 21 9.42 -5.24 3.42
N GLY A 22 10.65 -4.72 3.55
CA GLY A 22 11.03 -3.81 4.61
C GLY A 22 10.94 -2.33 4.21
N MET A 23 11.37 -1.47 5.12
CA MET A 23 11.43 -0.01 4.92
C MET A 23 12.31 0.43 3.74
N THR A 24 13.24 -0.43 3.30
CA THR A 24 14.14 -0.19 2.16
C THR A 24 13.76 -0.98 0.92
N SER A 25 12.56 -1.58 0.89
CA SER A 25 12.07 -2.34 -0.26
C SER A 25 11.68 -1.43 -1.43
N HIS A 26 11.57 -2.02 -2.63
CA HIS A 26 11.13 -1.30 -3.83
C HIS A 26 9.81 -0.54 -3.61
N ALA A 27 8.82 -1.19 -3.00
CA ALA A 27 7.53 -0.56 -2.67
C ALA A 27 7.69 0.68 -1.77
N ALA A 28 8.49 0.55 -0.70
CA ALA A 28 8.72 1.64 0.25
C ALA A 28 9.42 2.83 -0.41
N ILE A 29 10.51 2.58 -1.14
CA ILE A 29 11.29 3.64 -1.77
C ILE A 29 10.50 4.32 -2.91
N VAL A 30 9.84 3.54 -3.78
CA VAL A 30 9.08 4.12 -4.89
C VAL A 30 7.87 4.89 -4.40
N GLY A 31 7.11 4.37 -3.44
CA GLY A 31 5.94 5.10 -2.94
C GLY A 31 6.31 6.38 -2.20
N LEU A 32 7.43 6.41 -1.46
CA LEU A 32 7.97 7.65 -0.88
C LEU A 32 8.33 8.69 -1.97
N ASN A 33 8.99 8.27 -3.05
CA ASN A 33 9.35 9.18 -4.15
C ASN A 33 8.12 9.71 -4.90
N LEU A 34 7.04 8.94 -4.94
CA LEU A 34 5.79 9.31 -5.60
C LEU A 34 4.78 9.99 -4.66
N ASP A 35 5.19 10.27 -3.41
CA ASP A 35 4.37 10.88 -2.38
C ASP A 35 3.05 10.12 -2.13
N LYS A 36 3.13 8.78 -2.19
CA LYS A 36 2.01 7.87 -2.01
C LYS A 36 2.13 7.15 -0.66
N PRO A 37 1.01 6.95 0.06
CA PRO A 37 1.01 6.17 1.28
C PRO A 37 1.42 4.72 0.99
N VAL A 38 2.42 4.23 1.73
CA VAL A 38 2.93 2.86 1.63
C VAL A 38 2.85 2.16 2.96
N VAL A 39 2.32 0.94 2.97
CA VAL A 39 2.41 0.02 4.09
C VAL A 39 3.08 -1.26 3.61
N VAL A 40 4.19 -1.61 4.25
CA VAL A 40 4.94 -2.84 3.95
C VAL A 40 4.78 -3.84 5.11
N SER A 41 5.03 -5.12 4.84
CA SER A 41 4.88 -6.19 5.85
C SER A 41 3.46 -6.36 6.40
N ALA A 42 2.44 -6.05 5.60
CA ALA A 42 1.04 -6.21 5.97
C ALA A 42 0.61 -7.68 5.81
N SER A 43 0.81 -8.49 6.85
CA SER A 43 0.54 -9.93 6.79
C SER A 43 -0.91 -10.26 6.43
N LYS A 44 -1.10 -11.21 5.50
CA LYS A 44 -2.41 -11.74 5.04
C LYS A 44 -3.32 -10.71 4.35
N ILE A 45 -2.79 -9.58 3.90
CA ILE A 45 -3.62 -8.56 3.25
C ILE A 45 -4.21 -9.06 1.93
N LEU A 46 -3.46 -9.86 1.15
CA LEU A 46 -3.93 -10.36 -0.15
C LEU A 46 -5.04 -11.41 0.00
N GLU A 47 -5.09 -12.10 1.14
CA GLU A 47 -6.17 -13.03 1.48
C GLU A 47 -7.39 -12.32 2.12
N THR A 48 -7.14 -11.22 2.83
CA THR A 48 -8.15 -10.52 3.64
C THR A 48 -8.95 -9.50 2.84
N VAL A 49 -8.30 -8.80 1.89
CA VAL A 49 -8.90 -7.76 1.05
C VAL A 49 -9.17 -8.32 -0.33
N LYS A 50 -10.40 -8.14 -0.82
CA LYS A 50 -10.78 -8.59 -2.16
C LYS A 50 -10.81 -7.44 -3.16
N ASP A 51 -10.64 -7.76 -4.43
CA ASP A 51 -10.77 -6.79 -5.50
C ASP A 51 -12.14 -6.11 -5.46
N GLY A 52 -12.14 -4.78 -5.58
CA GLY A 52 -13.35 -3.94 -5.48
C GLY A 52 -13.76 -3.56 -4.06
N GLU A 53 -13.08 -4.08 -3.03
CA GLU A 53 -13.32 -3.68 -1.64
C GLU A 53 -12.73 -2.28 -1.36
N VAL A 54 -13.49 -1.44 -0.66
CA VAL A 54 -13.02 -0.13 -0.23
C VAL A 54 -12.26 -0.28 1.08
N VAL A 55 -11.01 0.18 1.07
CA VAL A 55 -10.12 0.20 2.25
C VAL A 55 -9.51 1.58 2.41
N THR A 56 -9.21 1.95 3.65
CA THR A 56 -8.50 3.17 4.00
C THR A 56 -7.10 2.79 4.51
N VAL A 57 -6.07 3.41 3.95
CA VAL A 57 -4.67 3.13 4.29
C VAL A 57 -4.09 4.32 5.06
N ASP A 58 -3.70 4.09 6.31
CA ASP A 58 -2.97 5.05 7.14
C ASP A 58 -1.49 4.65 7.19
N ALA A 59 -0.70 5.29 6.33
CA ALA A 59 0.75 5.05 6.28
C ALA A 59 1.51 5.65 7.48
N SER A 60 0.93 6.60 8.21
CA SER A 60 1.58 7.21 9.38
C SER A 60 1.63 6.27 10.58
N ARG A 61 0.56 5.48 10.74
CA ARG A 61 0.45 4.46 11.81
C ARG A 61 0.72 3.05 11.30
N GLY A 62 0.80 2.85 9.98
CA GLY A 62 0.93 1.54 9.37
C GLY A 62 -0.33 0.67 9.51
N VAL A 63 -1.52 1.29 9.55
CA VAL A 63 -2.79 0.60 9.79
C VAL A 63 -3.69 0.68 8.56
N ILE A 64 -4.40 -0.41 8.29
CA ILE A 64 -5.35 -0.50 7.19
C ILE A 64 -6.73 -0.75 7.78
N TYR A 65 -7.69 0.10 7.42
CA TYR A 65 -9.07 0.02 7.87
C TYR A 65 -9.97 -0.44 6.72
N ARG A 66 -11.00 -1.23 7.04
CA ARG A 66 -12.05 -1.57 6.09
C ARG A 66 -13.05 -0.42 5.98
N GLY A 67 -13.48 -0.10 4.76
CA GLY A 67 -14.38 1.00 4.46
C GLY A 67 -13.64 2.30 4.13
N SER A 68 -14.42 3.36 3.89
CA SER A 68 -13.92 4.70 3.61
C SER A 68 -13.97 5.54 4.88
N SER A 69 -12.80 5.97 5.36
CA SER A 69 -12.70 7.08 6.31
C SER A 69 -12.21 8.33 5.58
N ARG A 70 -12.95 9.43 5.69
CA ARG A 70 -12.55 10.76 5.19
C ARG A 70 -11.80 11.59 6.24
N VAL A 71 -11.64 11.06 7.45
CA VAL A 71 -10.99 11.74 8.57
C VAL A 71 -10.05 10.72 9.23
N LEU A 72 -8.75 10.97 9.13
CA LEU A 72 -7.68 10.20 9.80
C LEU A 72 -6.74 11.18 10.51
#